data_AF-A0A5E4U8Q4-F1
#
_entry.id   AF-A0A5E4U8Q4-F1
#
_cell.length_a   1.000
_cell.length_b   1.000
_cell.length_c   1.000
_cell.angle_alpha   90.00
_cell.angle_beta   90.00
_cell.angle_gamma   90.00
#
_symmetry.space_group_name_H-M   'P 1'
#
loop_
_entity.id
_entity.type
_entity.pdbx_description
1 polymer ?
#
loop_
_entity_poly.entity_id
_entity_poly.type
_entity_poly.pdbx_seq_one_letter_code
_entity_poly.pdbx_strand_id
1 'polypeptide(L)'
;MYKKGSAVELQFSPSRLNDGAGDPYWVDLTREEAQALLAALQTHLERPWQDASGTESPLVFTLPDPAGEHARTPASTPAPAAPAPIASRQWVCVICGWIYDEAVGYPEDGIAPGTPWEDVPQDWRCPLCDVGKEDFAMVEF
;
A
#
# COMPACT_ATOMS: atom_id res chain seq x y z
N MET A 1 32.18 -14.24 9.98
CA MET A 1 31.93 -12.81 9.75
C MET A 1 31.49 -12.60 8.30
N TYR A 2 30.22 -12.29 8.05
CA TYR A 2 29.78 -11.84 6.72
C TYR A 2 30.44 -10.48 6.44
N LYS A 3 31.40 -10.43 5.51
CA LYS A 3 31.87 -9.15 4.98
C LYS A 3 30.77 -8.63 4.06
N LYS A 4 29.94 -7.70 4.54
CA LYS A 4 28.97 -6.98 3.70
C LYS A 4 29.76 -6.15 2.69
N GLY A 5 29.95 -6.70 1.49
CA GLY A 5 30.72 -6.10 0.41
C GLY A 5 29.96 -5.04 -0.39
N SER A 6 28.62 -5.03 -0.32
CA SER A 6 27.71 -3.95 -0.74
C SER A 6 26.34 -4.27 -0.13
N ALA A 7 25.44 -3.29 -0.09
CA ALA A 7 24.06 -3.47 0.35
C ALA A 7 23.08 -2.83 -0.64
N VAL A 8 21.91 -3.43 -0.81
CA VAL A 8 20.85 -2.94 -1.70
C VAL A 8 19.55 -2.96 -0.91
N GLU A 9 18.82 -1.85 -0.94
CA GLU A 9 17.50 -1.71 -0.35
C GLU A 9 16.49 -1.49 -1.47
N LEU A 10 15.54 -2.42 -1.62
CA LEU A 10 14.43 -2.29 -2.56
C LEU A 10 13.21 -1.75 -1.80
N GLN A 11 12.72 -0.57 -2.19
CA GLN A 11 11.51 0.03 -1.63
C GLN A 11 10.36 -0.13 -2.61
N PHE A 12 9.25 -0.69 -2.16
CA PHE A 12 8.08 -0.95 -2.99
C PHE A 12 6.80 -0.97 -2.17
N SER A 13 5.67 -0.73 -2.83
CA SER A 13 4.34 -0.88 -2.25
C SER A 13 4.02 -2.35 -1.95
N PRO A 14 3.30 -2.67 -0.85
CA PRO A 14 2.93 -4.04 -0.49
C PRO A 14 2.22 -4.80 -1.61
N SER A 15 1.50 -4.09 -2.49
CA SER A 15 0.80 -4.65 -3.65
C SER A 15 1.72 -5.33 -4.67
N ARG A 16 3.04 -5.09 -4.63
CA ARG A 16 4.02 -5.77 -5.48
C ARG A 16 4.57 -7.05 -4.88
N LEU A 17 4.29 -7.31 -3.61
CA LEU A 17 4.72 -8.53 -2.94
C LEU A 17 3.84 -9.68 -3.42
N ASN A 18 4.47 -10.72 -3.97
CA ASN A 18 3.79 -11.96 -4.28
C ASN A 18 3.92 -12.90 -3.08
N ASP A 19 2.84 -13.02 -2.31
CA ASP A 19 2.72 -13.82 -1.10
C ASP A 19 1.78 -15.04 -1.25
N GLY A 20 1.14 -15.17 -2.41
CA GLY A 20 0.11 -16.19 -2.69
C GLY A 20 0.59 -17.64 -2.84
N ALA A 21 1.91 -17.90 -2.78
CA ALA A 21 2.49 -19.23 -2.99
C ALA A 21 3.27 -19.79 -1.77
N GLY A 22 3.22 -19.09 -0.63
CA GLY A 22 4.06 -19.40 0.53
C GLY A 22 5.51 -18.91 0.36
N ASP A 23 6.31 -19.05 1.42
CA ASP A 23 7.71 -18.66 1.41
C ASP A 23 8.54 -19.47 0.39
N PRO A 24 9.42 -18.82 -0.39
CA PRO A 24 9.88 -17.43 -0.26
C PRO A 24 9.00 -16.40 -0.99
N TYR A 25 8.90 -15.19 -0.43
CA TYR A 25 8.29 -14.04 -1.11
C TYR A 25 9.17 -13.51 -2.26
N TRP A 26 8.54 -13.02 -3.33
CA TRP A 26 9.22 -12.27 -4.39
C TRP A 26 8.44 -11.01 -4.77
N VAL A 27 9.11 -10.11 -5.49
CA VAL A 27 8.55 -8.85 -5.98
C VAL A 27 8.50 -8.91 -7.50
N ASP A 28 7.35 -8.59 -8.08
CA ASP A 28 7.20 -8.54 -9.53
C ASP A 28 7.81 -7.23 -10.10
N LEU A 29 8.71 -7.40 -11.06
CA LEU A 29 9.37 -6.32 -11.81
C LEU A 29 8.95 -6.37 -13.27
N THR A 30 8.62 -5.21 -13.85
CA THR A 30 8.56 -5.08 -15.30
C THR A 30 9.97 -5.23 -15.89
N ARG A 31 10.06 -5.51 -17.20
CA ARG A 31 11.35 -5.59 -17.89
C ARG A 31 12.14 -4.28 -17.76
N GLU A 32 11.46 -3.14 -17.84
CA GLU A 32 12.06 -1.82 -17.73
C GLU A 32 12.57 -1.55 -16.30
N GLU A 33 11.82 -1.93 -15.28
CA GLU A 33 12.24 -1.83 -13.87
C GLU A 33 13.47 -2.69 -13.59
N ALA A 34 13.49 -3.93 -14.08
CA ALA A 34 14.64 -4.83 -13.94
C ALA A 34 15.89 -4.27 -14.63
N GLN A 35 15.72 -3.64 -15.80
CA GLN A 35 16.83 -2.98 -16.51
C GLN A 35 17.33 -1.74 -15.75
N ALA A 36 16.43 -0.92 -15.20
CA ALA A 36 16.80 0.23 -14.40
C ALA A 36 17.54 -0.17 -13.10
N LEU A 37 17.10 -1.23 -12.42
CA LEU A 37 17.78 -1.78 -11.26
C LEU A 37 19.18 -2.27 -11.61
N LEU A 38 19.33 -3.00 -12.72
CA LEU A 38 20.62 -3.47 -13.20
C LEU A 38 21.60 -2.30 -13.46
N ALA A 39 21.13 -1.24 -14.14
CA ALA A 39 21.95 -0.07 -14.42
C ALA A 39 22.38 0.66 -13.13
N ALA A 40 21.47 0.78 -12.16
CA ALA A 40 21.76 1.39 -10.86
C ALA A 40 22.81 0.58 -10.08
N LEU A 41 22.68 -0.75 -10.08
CA LEU A 41 23.65 -1.66 -9.45
C LEU A 41 25.03 -1.56 -10.09
N GLN A 42 25.10 -1.59 -11.42
CA GLN A 42 26.36 -1.44 -12.15
C GLN A 42 27.04 -0.12 -11.79
N THR A 43 26.30 0.99 -11.83
CA THR A 43 26.81 2.32 -11.44
C THR A 43 27.33 2.33 -9.99
N HIS A 44 26.64 1.65 -9.07
CA HIS A 44 27.06 1.56 -7.67
C HIS A 44 28.37 0.78 -7.53
N LEU A 45 28.49 -0.36 -8.22
CA LEU A 45 29.67 -1.22 -8.17
C LEU A 45 30.90 -0.63 -8.88
N GLU A 46 30.69 0.25 -9.86
CA GLU A 46 31.76 0.99 -10.55
C GLU A 46 32.38 2.08 -9.68
N ARG A 47 31.73 2.48 -8.57
CA ARG A 47 32.28 3.46 -7.64
C ARG A 47 33.56 2.89 -7.00
N PRO A 48 34.67 3.63 -6.98
CA PRO A 48 35.86 3.21 -6.28
C PRO A 48 35.53 2.94 -4.80
N TRP A 49 35.82 1.73 -4.33
CA TRP A 49 35.66 1.34 -2.93
C TRP A 49 36.50 2.27 -2.05
N GLN A 50 35.86 3.18 -1.31
CA GLN A 50 36.53 4.10 -0.40
C GLN A 50 36.86 3.35 0.90
N ASP A 51 38.13 2.98 1.06
CA ASP A 51 38.86 2.63 2.28
C ASP A 51 38.09 1.93 3.43
N ALA A 52 38.34 0.61 3.55
CA ALA A 52 38.53 -0.26 4.74
C ALA A 52 37.90 0.01 6.13
N SER A 53 37.03 1.01 6.34
CA SER A 53 36.49 1.37 7.64
C SER A 53 35.09 1.97 7.53
N GLY A 54 34.08 1.11 7.45
CA GLY A 54 32.72 1.47 7.87
C GLY A 54 31.69 1.45 6.76
N THR A 55 30.76 0.49 6.89
CA THR A 55 29.40 0.46 6.33
C THR A 55 29.15 1.36 5.11
N GLU A 56 29.37 0.82 3.91
CA GLU A 56 28.86 1.42 2.67
C GLU A 56 27.34 1.57 2.76
N SER A 57 26.84 2.77 2.44
CA SER A 57 25.40 3.04 2.40
C SER A 57 24.74 2.14 1.36
N PRO A 58 23.59 1.52 1.67
CA PRO A 58 22.91 0.68 0.70
C PRO A 58 22.50 1.50 -0.52
N LEU A 59 22.59 0.88 -1.69
CA LEU A 59 21.90 1.37 -2.88
C LEU A 59 20.40 1.27 -2.63
N VAL A 60 19.74 2.41 -2.44
CA VAL A 60 18.28 2.48 -2.34
C VAL A 60 17.69 2.57 -3.74
N PHE A 61 16.80 1.64 -4.09
CA PHE A 61 16.09 1.61 -5.36
C PHE A 61 14.58 1.51 -5.10
N THR A 62 13.82 2.50 -5.56
CA THR A 62 12.37 2.60 -5.33
C THR A 62 11.62 2.17 -6.59
N LEU A 63 10.73 1.18 -6.44
CA LEU A 63 9.84 0.73 -7.50
C LEU A 63 8.54 1.56 -7.46
N PRO A 64 8.11 2.13 -8.61
CA PRO A 64 6.83 2.84 -8.67
C PRO A 64 5.66 1.88 -8.46
N ASP A 65 4.47 2.35 -8.09
CA ASP A 65 3.30 1.48 -8.07
C ASP A 65 2.92 1.04 -9.50
N PRO A 66 2.56 -0.25 -9.71
CA PRO A 66 2.20 -0.75 -11.04
C PRO A 66 0.87 -0.14 -11.55
N ALA A 67 0.11 0.54 -10.69
CA ALA A 67 -1.11 1.28 -11.04
C ALA A 67 -0.80 2.67 -11.66
N GLY A 68 0.25 2.77 -12.47
CA GLY A 68 0.79 4.03 -12.99
C GLY A 68 0.63 4.26 -14.50
N GLU A 69 0.20 3.27 -15.28
CA GLU A 69 0.14 3.39 -16.76
C GLU A 69 -1.27 3.60 -17.30
N HIS A 70 -2.08 4.45 -16.65
CA HIS A 70 -3.23 5.12 -17.27
C HIS A 70 -3.48 6.53 -16.72
N ALA A 71 -2.48 7.21 -16.17
CA ALA A 71 -2.58 8.63 -15.84
C ALA A 71 -1.92 9.51 -16.92
N ARG A 72 -2.40 9.38 -18.18
CA ARG A 72 -2.47 10.59 -19.01
C ARG A 72 -3.58 11.43 -18.41
N THR A 73 -3.20 12.44 -17.64
CA THR A 73 -4.09 13.50 -17.21
C THR A 73 -4.90 14.02 -18.41
N PRO A 74 -6.22 14.17 -18.25
CA PRO A 74 -6.73 15.52 -18.41
C PRO A 74 -7.53 15.96 -17.20
N ALA A 75 -7.29 17.22 -16.83
CA ALA A 75 -8.17 18.11 -16.07
C ALA A 75 -8.69 17.60 -14.72
N SER A 76 -8.08 18.12 -13.66
CA SER A 76 -8.80 18.51 -12.44
C SER A 76 -10.12 19.17 -12.81
N THR A 77 -11.22 18.46 -12.62
CA THR A 77 -12.49 19.07 -12.24
C THR A 77 -12.57 18.90 -10.73
N PRO A 78 -12.52 19.97 -9.92
CA PRO A 78 -12.76 19.83 -8.50
C PRO A 78 -14.25 19.54 -8.31
N ALA A 79 -14.60 18.26 -8.12
CA ALA A 79 -15.87 17.90 -7.50
C ALA A 79 -15.85 18.45 -6.06
N PRO A 80 -16.94 19.10 -5.60
CA PRO A 80 -16.87 20.03 -4.49
C PRO A 80 -16.54 19.29 -3.20
N ALA A 81 -15.45 19.71 -2.58
CA ALA A 81 -15.21 19.49 -1.17
C ALA A 81 -16.32 20.20 -0.36
N ALA A 82 -17.04 19.44 0.47
CA ALA A 82 -17.57 19.88 1.76
C ALA A 82 -18.16 18.71 2.57
N PRO A 83 -18.05 18.67 3.91
CA PRO A 83 -17.13 19.39 4.79
C PRO A 83 -16.29 18.48 5.72
N ALA A 84 -15.36 19.15 6.40
CA ALA A 84 -14.38 18.71 7.40
C ALA A 84 -14.98 18.04 8.67
N PRO A 85 -14.15 17.49 9.58
CA PRO A 85 -14.41 16.27 10.33
C PRO A 85 -15.36 16.49 11.49
N ILE A 86 -16.47 15.76 11.46
CA ILE A 86 -17.12 15.32 12.69
C ILE A 86 -16.40 14.03 13.04
N ALA A 87 -15.90 13.91 14.28
CA ALA A 87 -15.27 12.70 14.80
C ALA A 87 -16.17 11.50 14.51
N SER A 88 -15.87 10.79 13.42
CA SER A 88 -16.63 9.67 12.88
C SER A 88 -15.81 8.44 13.21
N ARG A 89 -16.48 7.43 13.77
CA ARG A 89 -15.78 6.22 14.18
C ARG A 89 -15.46 5.43 12.92
N GLN A 90 -14.27 4.86 12.90
CA GLN A 90 -13.85 3.98 11.83
C GLN A 90 -13.87 2.53 12.35
N TRP A 91 -14.22 1.60 11.49
CA TRP A 91 -14.34 0.19 11.82
C TRP A 91 -13.52 -0.63 10.84
N VAL A 92 -12.56 -1.40 11.33
CA VAL A 92 -11.70 -2.25 10.51
C VAL A 92 -12.16 -3.69 10.57
N CYS A 93 -12.31 -4.32 9.41
CA CYS A 93 -12.50 -5.76 9.29
C CYS A 93 -11.22 -6.46 9.74
N VAL A 94 -11.28 -7.26 10.80
CA VAL A 94 -10.10 -7.94 11.36
C VAL A 94 -9.61 -9.11 10.50
N ILE A 95 -10.39 -9.50 9.48
CA ILE A 95 -10.07 -10.59 8.57
C ILE A 95 -9.25 -10.11 7.36
N CYS A 96 -9.62 -8.98 6.77
CA CYS A 96 -9.00 -8.48 5.53
C CYS A 96 -8.42 -7.07 5.63
N GLY A 97 -8.68 -6.34 6.71
CA GLY A 97 -8.19 -4.97 6.91
C GLY A 97 -8.99 -3.87 6.22
N TRP A 98 -10.14 -4.16 5.61
CA TRP A 98 -11.01 -3.14 5.03
C TRP A 98 -11.58 -2.20 6.10
N ILE A 99 -11.67 -0.89 5.81
CA ILE A 99 -12.12 0.13 6.76
C ILE A 99 -13.47 0.70 6.31
N TYR A 100 -14.47 0.60 7.19
CA TYR A 100 -15.70 1.37 7.13
C TYR A 100 -15.49 2.71 7.84
N ASP A 101 -15.82 3.81 7.17
CA ASP A 101 -15.83 5.15 7.74
C ASP A 101 -17.27 5.64 7.84
N GLU A 102 -17.76 5.91 9.05
CA GLU A 102 -19.12 6.40 9.27
C GLU A 102 -19.41 7.71 8.52
N ALA A 103 -18.43 8.60 8.32
CA ALA A 103 -18.64 9.83 7.56
C ALA A 103 -18.83 9.57 6.07
N VAL A 104 -18.19 8.52 5.53
CA VAL A 104 -18.30 8.15 4.11
C VAL A 104 -19.50 7.24 3.86
N GLY A 105 -19.84 6.38 4.82
CA GLY A 105 -20.80 5.30 4.62
C GLY A 105 -20.33 4.29 3.58
N TYR A 106 -21.27 3.56 2.99
CA TYR A 106 -21.02 2.69 1.84
C TYR A 106 -22.19 2.74 0.84
N PRO A 107 -22.29 3.80 0.02
CA PRO A 107 -23.45 4.05 -0.84
C PRO A 107 -23.71 2.96 -1.89
N GLU A 108 -22.67 2.19 -2.26
CA GLU A 108 -22.79 1.07 -3.20
C GLU A 108 -23.74 -0.02 -2.68
N ASP A 109 -23.78 -0.25 -1.37
CA ASP A 109 -24.74 -1.14 -0.70
C ASP A 109 -25.92 -0.38 -0.06
N GLY A 110 -26.09 0.90 -0.41
CA GLY A 110 -27.17 1.74 0.12
C GLY A 110 -26.95 2.28 1.53
N ILE A 111 -25.73 2.20 2.07
CA ILE A 111 -25.37 2.80 3.36
C ILE A 111 -24.98 4.26 3.12
N ALA A 112 -25.81 5.20 3.57
CA ALA A 112 -25.58 6.61 3.32
C ALA A 112 -24.35 7.16 4.08
N PRO A 113 -23.68 8.21 3.57
CA PRO A 113 -22.66 8.93 4.32
C PRO A 113 -23.22 9.47 5.65
N GLY A 114 -22.46 9.33 6.73
CA GLY A 114 -22.89 9.68 8.08
C GLY A 114 -23.67 8.59 8.82
N THR A 115 -23.83 7.39 8.23
CA THR A 115 -24.52 6.27 8.89
C THR A 115 -23.62 5.70 10.00
N PRO A 116 -24.02 5.77 11.29
CA PRO A 116 -23.24 5.18 12.36
C PRO A 116 -23.20 3.66 12.22
N TRP A 117 -22.15 3.01 12.71
CA TRP A 117 -22.02 1.55 12.60
C TRP A 117 -23.20 0.82 13.22
N GLU A 118 -23.81 1.35 14.27
CA GLU A 118 -25.00 0.77 14.90
C GLU A 118 -26.18 0.65 13.92
N ASP A 119 -26.31 1.58 12.97
CA ASP A 119 -27.39 1.63 11.97
C ASP A 119 -27.07 0.83 10.69
N VAL A 120 -25.83 0.36 10.52
CA VAL A 120 -25.48 -0.56 9.42
C VAL A 120 -26.27 -1.87 9.60
N PRO A 121 -26.91 -2.43 8.54
CA PRO A 121 -27.68 -3.67 8.66
C PRO A 121 -26.86 -4.83 9.24
N GLN A 122 -27.46 -5.66 10.08
CA GLN A 122 -26.74 -6.78 10.72
C GLN A 122 -26.34 -7.88 9.72
N ASP A 123 -27.09 -7.99 8.62
CA ASP A 123 -26.86 -8.89 7.50
C ASP A 123 -25.88 -8.33 6.46
N TRP A 124 -25.44 -7.08 6.62
CA TRP A 124 -24.42 -6.48 5.78
C TRP A 124 -23.08 -7.23 5.91
N ARG A 125 -22.39 -7.39 4.78
CA ARG A 125 -21.15 -8.17 4.67
C ARG A 125 -20.01 -7.31 4.17
N CYS A 126 -18.81 -7.61 4.65
CA CYS A 126 -17.61 -6.93 4.20
C CYS A 126 -17.44 -7.07 2.67
N PRO A 127 -17.27 -5.97 1.92
CA PRO A 127 -17.22 -6.00 0.45
C PRO A 127 -15.96 -6.68 -0.10
N LEU A 128 -14.92 -6.88 0.73
CA LEU A 128 -13.69 -7.56 0.31
C LEU A 128 -13.67 -9.07 0.62
N CYS A 129 -14.28 -9.50 1.72
CA CYS A 129 -14.12 -10.88 2.20
C CYS A 129 -15.41 -11.57 2.66
N ASP A 130 -16.56 -10.91 2.51
CA ASP A 130 -17.91 -11.47 2.73
C ASP A 130 -18.22 -11.91 4.18
N VAL A 131 -17.37 -11.54 5.13
CA VAL A 131 -17.59 -11.78 6.56
C VAL A 131 -18.60 -10.80 7.16
N GLY A 132 -19.17 -11.18 8.31
CA GLY A 132 -20.24 -10.43 8.95
C GLY A 132 -19.76 -9.19 9.69
N LYS A 133 -20.73 -8.39 10.13
CA LYS A 133 -20.52 -7.18 10.94
C LYS A 133 -19.80 -7.46 12.27
N GLU A 134 -19.92 -8.68 12.79
CA GLU A 134 -19.23 -9.16 14.00
C GLU A 134 -17.71 -9.20 13.88
N ASP A 135 -17.16 -9.28 12.67
CA ASP A 135 -15.73 -9.36 12.41
C ASP A 135 -15.05 -7.98 12.25
N PHE A 136 -15.71 -6.93 12.73
CA PHE A 136 -15.20 -5.56 12.68
C PHE A 136 -14.85 -5.03 14.07
N ALA A 137 -13.70 -4.37 14.16
CA ALA A 137 -13.24 -3.69 15.36
C ALA A 137 -13.23 -2.16 15.15
N MET A 138 -13.73 -1.42 16.14
CA MET A 138 -13.63 0.04 16.13
C MET A 138 -12.15 0.45 16.28
N VAL A 139 -11.73 1.39 15.46
CA VAL A 139 -10.40 2.01 15.51
C VAL A 139 -10.55 3.52 15.67
N GLU A 140 -9.73 4.07 16.55
CA GLU A 140 -9.56 5.51 16.75
C GLU A 140 -8.15 5.87 16.25
N PHE A 141 -8.04 6.84 15.34
CA PHE A 141 -6.78 7.36 14.80
C PHE A 141 -6.52 8.80 15.28
#